data_AF-A0A9N8HU43-F1
#
_entry.id   AF-A0A9N8HU43-F1
#
_cell.length_a   1.000
_cell.length_b   1.000
_cell.length_c   1.000
_cell.angle_alpha   90.00
_cell.angle_beta   90.00
_cell.angle_gamma   90.00
#
_symmetry.space_group_name_H-M   'P 1'
#
loop_
_entity.id
_entity.type
_entity.pdbx_description
1 polymer ?
#
loop_
_entity_poly.entity_id
_entity_poly.type
_entity_poly.pdbx_seq_one_letter_code
_entity_poly.pdbx_strand_id
1 'polypeptide(L)'
;MVKRIPESLVNMAKRFRSTVDDCRPDDALSVTFSPAKLGPSVDTDSLHEESVDIPEYVVQSNESCADDDGKVKAMEYEEGLPKLLFEDLQSDNPGTVAFAARAIGDLLSVQHPMQEQVHEDFLALGGHSTLLHTMRKWTKVATIQSELAHCVARMVLGDALWHKDSNNTLIASFLKMGGLHEIYRAMVGFSNSAAVQANGMSALANLCSGNDKSEDERVELPIADVAKHFVLNLEGVPLVTNAMKTFPEEEMVQEHGCWLLNNLCRAGGREEASVIKSKALMVVAASVQYFPNNESIEKDAHDLMNAVLSGEKKKES
;
A
#
# COMPACT_ATOMS: atom_id res chain seq x y z
N MET A 1 -7.02 19.80 -27.20
CA MET A 1 -8.48 19.99 -27.03
C MET A 1 -8.86 19.09 -25.87
N VAL A 2 -9.01 19.62 -24.66
CA VAL A 2 -9.31 18.80 -23.46
C VAL A 2 -10.76 18.32 -23.60
N LYS A 3 -10.96 17.03 -23.88
CA LYS A 3 -12.31 16.44 -23.94
C LYS A 3 -12.78 16.19 -22.51
N ARG A 4 -14.01 16.61 -22.21
CA ARG A 4 -14.61 16.48 -20.87
C ARG A 4 -15.01 15.03 -20.62
N ILE A 5 -14.75 14.54 -19.41
CA ILE A 5 -15.24 13.27 -18.88
C ILE A 5 -16.78 13.18 -19.10
N PRO A 6 -17.31 12.05 -19.60
CA PRO A 6 -18.74 11.85 -19.80
C PRO A 6 -19.56 12.13 -18.52
N GLU A 7 -20.63 12.92 -18.65
CA GLU A 7 -21.46 13.37 -17.52
C GLU A 7 -22.12 12.20 -16.75
N SER A 8 -22.33 11.07 -17.42
CA SER A 8 -22.81 9.82 -16.82
C SER A 8 -21.85 9.26 -15.77
N LEU A 9 -20.54 9.24 -16.04
CA LEU A 9 -19.50 8.76 -15.12
C LEU A 9 -19.33 9.71 -13.93
N VAL A 10 -19.38 11.02 -14.19
CA VAL A 10 -19.36 12.05 -13.13
C VAL A 10 -20.55 11.87 -12.17
N ASN A 11 -21.73 11.56 -12.70
CA ASN A 11 -22.92 11.34 -11.88
C ASN A 11 -22.88 10.02 -11.09
N MET A 12 -22.23 8.99 -11.61
CA MET A 12 -21.97 7.73 -10.90
C MET A 12 -21.01 7.95 -9.72
N ALA A 13 -19.88 8.63 -9.94
CA ALA A 13 -18.91 8.97 -8.89
C ALA A 13 -19.53 9.82 -7.77
N LYS A 14 -20.40 10.78 -8.11
CA LYS A 14 -21.14 11.60 -7.13
C LYS A 14 -22.06 10.77 -6.22
N ARG A 15 -22.76 9.77 -6.78
CA ARG A 15 -23.62 8.86 -6.00
C ARG A 15 -22.80 8.00 -5.04
N PHE A 16 -21.66 7.51 -5.50
CA PHE A 16 -20.74 6.71 -4.67
C PHE A 16 -20.16 7.55 -3.53
N ARG A 17 -19.64 8.76 -3.83
CA ARG A 17 -19.13 9.70 -2.81
C ARG A 17 -20.19 10.02 -1.74
N SER A 18 -21.43 10.30 -2.13
CA SER A 18 -22.53 10.54 -1.18
C SER A 18 -22.80 9.35 -0.26
N THR A 19 -22.56 8.12 -0.72
CA THR A 19 -22.77 6.90 0.08
C THR A 19 -21.62 6.69 1.07
N VAL A 20 -20.40 7.14 0.72
CA VAL A 20 -19.22 7.07 1.59
C VAL A 20 -19.25 8.19 2.65
N ASP A 21 -19.69 9.40 2.29
CA ASP A 21 -19.79 10.54 3.21
C ASP A 21 -20.84 10.34 4.34
N ASP A 22 -21.81 9.45 4.14
CA ASP A 22 -22.78 9.04 5.16
C ASP A 22 -22.16 8.11 6.24
N CYS A 23 -20.92 7.64 6.06
CA CYS A 23 -20.15 6.98 7.12
C CYS A 23 -19.55 8.04 8.07
N ARG A 24 -20.24 8.32 9.18
CA ARG A 24 -19.83 9.31 10.19
C ARG A 24 -18.40 9.05 10.72
N PRO A 25 -17.52 10.08 10.73
CA PRO A 25 -16.14 9.95 11.20
C PRO A 25 -15.97 9.96 12.73
N ASP A 26 -16.98 10.35 13.51
CA ASP A 26 -16.86 10.52 14.97
C ASP A 26 -16.67 9.20 15.75
N ASP A 27 -16.90 8.05 15.10
CA ASP A 27 -16.68 6.73 15.68
C ASP A 27 -15.31 6.11 15.33
N ALA A 28 -14.47 6.76 14.50
CA ALA A 28 -13.24 6.13 14.00
C ALA A 28 -12.01 6.29 14.92
N LEU A 29 -11.98 7.32 15.78
CA LEU A 29 -10.79 7.66 16.60
C LEU A 29 -10.99 7.51 18.11
N SER A 30 -12.19 7.14 18.58
CA SER A 30 -12.47 6.94 20.02
C SER A 30 -12.79 5.49 20.41
N VAL A 31 -12.73 4.54 19.47
CA VAL A 31 -12.90 3.12 19.78
C VAL A 31 -11.62 2.63 20.48
N THR A 32 -11.67 2.65 21.80
CA THR A 32 -10.80 1.82 22.63
C THR A 32 -11.10 0.36 22.29
N PHE A 33 -10.38 -0.19 21.33
CA PHE A 33 -10.36 -1.63 21.12
C PHE A 33 -9.71 -2.24 22.37
N SER A 34 -10.53 -2.82 23.25
CA SER A 34 -10.03 -3.86 24.15
C SER A 34 -9.33 -4.90 23.27
N PRO A 35 -8.10 -5.33 23.61
CA PRO A 35 -7.42 -6.37 22.84
C PRO A 35 -8.35 -7.57 22.80
N ALA A 36 -8.90 -7.85 21.63
CA ALA A 36 -9.62 -9.09 21.40
C ALA A 36 -8.63 -10.19 21.80
N LYS A 37 -9.01 -11.02 22.77
CA LYS A 37 -8.30 -12.26 23.03
C LYS A 37 -8.18 -12.96 21.69
N LEU A 38 -6.97 -12.98 21.14
CA LEU A 38 -6.61 -13.88 20.05
C LEU A 38 -7.09 -15.26 20.52
N GLY A 39 -8.15 -15.75 19.88
CA GLY A 39 -8.62 -17.10 20.09
C GLY A 39 -7.49 -18.08 19.75
N PRO A 40 -7.59 -19.34 20.21
CA PRO A 40 -6.58 -20.34 19.89
C PRO A 40 -6.36 -20.37 18.38
N SER A 41 -5.08 -20.46 17.98
CA SER A 41 -4.63 -20.56 16.60
C SER A 41 -5.58 -21.44 15.79
N VAL A 42 -6.22 -20.85 14.79
CA VAL A 42 -6.94 -21.62 13.78
C VAL A 42 -5.86 -22.42 13.05
N ASP A 43 -5.96 -23.75 13.06
CA ASP A 43 -5.10 -24.63 12.27
C ASP A 43 -5.16 -24.18 10.80
N THR A 44 -4.09 -23.56 10.32
CA THR A 44 -3.94 -23.09 8.94
C THR A 44 -3.55 -24.21 7.97
N ASP A 45 -3.39 -25.44 8.45
CA ASP A 45 -2.96 -26.61 7.66
C ASP A 45 -3.99 -27.13 6.64
N SER A 46 -5.10 -26.42 6.41
CA SER A 46 -6.10 -26.80 5.39
C SER A 46 -6.49 -25.71 4.39
N LEU A 47 -5.86 -24.53 4.45
CA LEU A 47 -5.97 -23.57 3.35
C LEU A 47 -4.95 -24.00 2.29
N HIS A 48 -5.32 -25.03 1.50
CA HIS A 48 -4.77 -25.13 0.16
C HIS A 48 -4.97 -23.76 -0.49
N GLU A 49 -3.87 -23.14 -0.91
CA GLU A 49 -3.95 -22.11 -1.94
C GLU A 49 -4.79 -22.73 -3.05
N GLU A 50 -6.07 -22.34 -3.13
CA GLU A 50 -6.82 -22.51 -4.35
C GLU A 50 -6.00 -21.70 -5.35
N SER A 51 -5.15 -22.40 -6.09
CA SER A 51 -4.52 -21.88 -7.29
C SER A 51 -5.69 -21.51 -8.18
N VAL A 52 -6.15 -20.27 -8.01
CA VAL A 52 -7.09 -19.67 -8.94
C VAL A 52 -6.31 -19.76 -10.24
N ASP A 53 -6.76 -20.64 -11.13
CA ASP A 53 -6.37 -20.63 -12.53
C ASP A 53 -6.76 -19.23 -13.00
N ILE A 54 -5.82 -18.30 -12.84
CA ILE A 54 -5.84 -17.04 -13.54
C ILE A 54 -5.87 -17.53 -14.98
N PRO A 55 -6.98 -17.35 -15.70
CA PRO A 55 -7.01 -17.77 -17.07
C PRO A 55 -5.76 -17.17 -17.68
N GLU A 56 -4.97 -17.98 -18.36
CA GLU A 56 -4.03 -17.50 -19.35
C GLU A 56 -4.90 -16.93 -20.48
N TYR A 57 -5.64 -15.86 -20.17
CA TYR A 57 -5.85 -14.79 -21.11
C TYR A 57 -4.42 -14.36 -21.40
N VAL A 58 -3.83 -15.03 -22.40
CA VAL A 58 -3.19 -14.33 -23.49
C VAL A 58 -3.96 -13.04 -23.56
N VAL A 59 -3.32 -11.97 -23.09
CA VAL A 59 -3.60 -10.66 -23.62
C VAL A 59 -3.57 -10.99 -25.10
N GLN A 60 -4.74 -11.13 -25.72
CA GLN A 60 -4.87 -10.70 -27.07
C GLN A 60 -4.54 -9.20 -26.93
N SER A 61 -3.24 -8.90 -26.82
CA SER A 61 -2.61 -8.02 -27.75
C SER A 61 -3.27 -8.49 -29.02
N ASN A 62 -4.21 -7.68 -29.50
CA ASN A 62 -4.59 -7.83 -30.88
C ASN A 62 -3.25 -7.94 -31.60
N GLU A 63 -2.85 -9.17 -31.99
CA GLU A 63 -1.67 -9.46 -32.77
C GLU A 63 -1.99 -8.89 -34.14
N SER A 64 -1.94 -7.56 -34.21
CA SER A 64 -2.35 -6.64 -35.29
C SER A 64 -2.77 -5.25 -34.73
N CYS A 65 -2.18 -4.78 -33.63
CA CYS A 65 -2.40 -3.40 -33.15
C CYS A 65 -1.11 -2.64 -32.82
N ALA A 66 0.05 -3.19 -33.19
CA ALA A 66 1.13 -2.31 -33.60
C ALA A 66 0.68 -1.68 -34.93
N ASP A 67 0.66 -0.35 -35.00
CA ASP A 67 0.85 0.29 -36.30
C ASP A 67 2.23 -0.14 -36.84
N ASP A 68 2.46 0.06 -38.14
CA ASP A 68 3.74 -0.28 -38.80
C ASP A 68 4.98 0.38 -38.13
N ASP A 69 4.78 1.25 -37.13
CA ASP A 69 5.79 1.97 -36.36
C ASP A 69 6.14 1.33 -34.99
N GLY A 70 5.50 0.22 -34.60
CA GLY A 70 5.85 -0.51 -33.38
C GLY A 70 5.44 0.18 -32.08
N LYS A 71 4.46 1.09 -32.11
CA LYS A 71 3.87 1.64 -30.87
C LYS A 71 2.83 0.67 -30.33
N VAL A 72 2.97 0.29 -29.05
CA VAL A 72 1.89 -0.36 -28.30
C VAL A 72 0.70 0.59 -28.34
N LYS A 73 -0.43 0.17 -28.96
CA LYS A 73 -1.68 0.91 -28.87
C LYS A 73 -1.97 1.11 -27.38
N ALA A 74 -1.82 2.34 -26.91
CA ALA A 74 -2.34 2.75 -25.63
C ALA A 74 -3.78 2.26 -25.58
N MET A 75 -4.07 1.35 -24.63
CA MET A 75 -5.45 1.06 -24.24
C MET A 75 -6.17 2.40 -24.17
N GLU A 76 -7.32 2.55 -24.83
CA GLU A 76 -8.04 3.83 -24.88
C GLU A 76 -8.35 4.25 -23.45
N TYR A 77 -7.45 5.07 -22.91
CA TYR A 77 -7.24 5.28 -21.49
C TYR A 77 -8.49 5.90 -20.84
N GLU A 78 -9.24 6.68 -21.62
CA GLU A 78 -10.49 7.34 -21.21
C GLU A 78 -11.63 6.35 -20.88
N GLU A 79 -11.66 5.15 -21.48
CA GLU A 79 -12.70 4.14 -21.18
C GLU A 79 -12.20 3.03 -20.23
N GLY A 80 -10.88 2.80 -20.19
CA GLY A 80 -10.27 1.71 -19.42
C GLY A 80 -10.42 1.86 -17.91
N LEU A 81 -10.02 3.00 -17.35
CA LEU A 81 -9.98 3.17 -15.89
C LEU A 81 -11.36 3.10 -15.22
N PRO A 82 -12.43 3.75 -15.73
CA PRO A 82 -13.77 3.61 -15.17
C PRO A 82 -14.27 2.16 -15.19
N LYS A 83 -14.04 1.42 -16.29
CA LYS A 83 -14.41 0.01 -16.40
C LYS A 83 -13.69 -0.83 -15.35
N LEU A 84 -12.37 -0.66 -15.22
CA LEU A 84 -11.57 -1.39 -14.23
C LEU A 84 -12.10 -1.16 -12.80
N LEU A 85 -12.44 0.09 -12.46
CA LEU A 85 -12.91 0.46 -11.11
C LEU A 85 -14.33 -0.02 -10.81
N PHE A 86 -15.27 0.18 -11.74
CA PHE A 86 -16.70 0.03 -11.47
C PHE A 86 -17.32 -1.27 -12.00
N GLU A 87 -16.65 -1.95 -12.91
CA GLU A 87 -17.09 -3.24 -13.44
C GLU A 87 -16.15 -4.35 -12.95
N ASP A 88 -14.87 -4.29 -13.33
CA ASP A 88 -13.98 -5.45 -13.18
C ASP A 88 -13.57 -5.66 -11.71
N LEU A 89 -13.24 -4.61 -10.95
CA LEU A 89 -12.99 -4.70 -9.50
C LEU A 89 -14.24 -5.09 -8.69
N GLN A 90 -15.44 -4.84 -9.23
CA GLN A 90 -16.71 -5.18 -8.56
C GLN A 90 -17.20 -6.58 -8.91
N SER A 91 -16.54 -7.25 -9.85
CA SER A 91 -16.84 -8.62 -10.28
C SER A 91 -16.89 -9.60 -9.09
N ASP A 92 -17.67 -10.67 -9.28
CA ASP A 92 -17.70 -11.83 -8.37
C ASP A 92 -16.68 -12.91 -8.77
N ASN A 93 -15.96 -12.71 -9.87
CA ASN A 93 -14.86 -13.58 -10.28
C ASN A 93 -13.53 -13.06 -9.71
N PRO A 94 -12.83 -13.84 -8.86
CA PRO A 94 -11.60 -13.38 -8.23
C PRO A 94 -10.46 -13.14 -9.23
N GLY A 95 -10.40 -13.90 -10.32
CA GLY A 95 -9.42 -13.69 -11.39
C GLY A 95 -9.60 -12.36 -12.11
N THR A 96 -10.84 -11.98 -12.42
CA THR A 96 -11.16 -10.66 -12.99
C THR A 96 -10.76 -9.53 -12.04
N VAL A 97 -11.04 -9.67 -10.75
CA VAL A 97 -10.68 -8.65 -9.75
C VAL A 97 -9.17 -8.53 -9.60
N ALA A 98 -8.44 -9.64 -9.54
CA ALA A 98 -6.98 -9.64 -9.45
C ALA A 98 -6.33 -9.01 -10.69
N PHE A 99 -6.83 -9.35 -11.89
CA PHE A 99 -6.39 -8.72 -13.14
C PHE A 99 -6.63 -7.22 -13.14
N ALA A 100 -7.83 -6.78 -12.73
CA ALA A 100 -8.18 -5.37 -12.69
C ALA A 100 -7.32 -4.59 -11.69
N ALA A 101 -7.06 -5.16 -10.51
CA ALA A 101 -6.16 -4.58 -9.53
C ALA A 101 -4.74 -4.43 -10.12
N ARG A 102 -4.18 -5.47 -10.74
CA ARG A 102 -2.86 -5.38 -11.39
C ARG A 102 -2.81 -4.30 -12.46
N ALA A 103 -3.80 -4.27 -13.36
CA ALA A 103 -3.88 -3.27 -14.42
C ALA A 103 -3.94 -1.84 -13.87
N ILE A 104 -4.69 -1.61 -12.79
CA ILE A 104 -4.70 -0.32 -12.08
C ILE A 104 -3.32 0.00 -11.49
N GLY A 105 -2.66 -0.96 -10.86
CA GLY A 105 -1.30 -0.79 -10.34
C GLY A 105 -0.29 -0.36 -11.41
N ASP A 106 -0.36 -0.98 -12.60
CA ASP A 106 0.48 -0.64 -13.74
C ASP A 106 0.19 0.77 -14.28
N LEU A 107 -1.10 1.14 -14.36
CA LEU A 107 -1.52 2.49 -14.75
C LEU A 107 -1.02 3.56 -13.76
N LEU A 108 -1.01 3.26 -12.46
CA LEU A 108 -0.54 4.16 -11.40
C LEU A 108 0.99 4.23 -11.30
N SER A 109 1.73 3.41 -12.05
CA SER A 109 3.19 3.36 -12.00
C SER A 109 3.86 4.66 -12.47
N VAL A 110 5.00 5.00 -11.85
CA VAL A 110 5.86 6.15 -12.22
C VAL A 110 6.42 6.08 -13.64
N GLN A 111 6.39 4.90 -14.25
CA GLN A 111 6.86 4.71 -15.62
C GLN A 111 5.77 4.99 -16.67
N HIS A 112 4.52 5.26 -16.25
CA HIS A 112 3.41 5.47 -17.17
C HIS A 112 3.50 6.85 -17.86
N PRO A 113 3.45 6.96 -19.20
CA PRO A 113 3.60 8.24 -19.91
C PRO A 113 2.56 9.31 -19.55
N MET A 114 1.39 8.90 -19.07
CA MET A 114 0.29 9.78 -18.65
C MET A 114 0.02 9.71 -17.14
N GLN A 115 1.03 9.35 -16.34
CA GLN A 115 0.88 9.08 -14.90
C GLN A 115 0.07 10.18 -14.17
N GLU A 116 0.35 11.45 -14.44
CA GLU A 116 -0.34 12.57 -13.78
C GLU A 116 -1.86 12.53 -14.01
N GLN A 117 -2.28 12.43 -15.27
CA GLN A 117 -3.70 12.33 -15.61
C GLN A 117 -4.35 11.07 -15.04
N VAL A 118 -3.62 9.94 -15.02
CA VAL A 118 -4.06 8.68 -14.39
C VAL A 118 -4.39 8.86 -12.92
N HIS A 119 -3.48 9.48 -12.19
CA HIS A 119 -3.68 9.71 -10.75
C HIS A 119 -4.83 10.67 -10.50
N GLU A 120 -4.96 11.75 -11.29
CA GLU A 120 -6.07 12.69 -11.17
C GLU A 120 -7.43 12.05 -11.46
N ASP A 121 -7.53 11.28 -12.55
CA ASP A 121 -8.78 10.59 -12.91
C ASP A 121 -9.12 9.49 -11.90
N PHE A 122 -8.13 8.70 -11.48
CA PHE A 122 -8.29 7.70 -10.44
C PHE A 122 -8.85 8.34 -9.16
N LEU A 123 -8.33 9.50 -8.77
CA LEU A 123 -8.80 10.27 -7.63
C LEU A 123 -10.22 10.82 -7.81
N ALA A 124 -10.48 11.45 -8.95
CA ALA A 124 -11.77 12.04 -9.27
C ALA A 124 -12.90 10.99 -9.29
N LEU A 125 -12.56 9.76 -9.68
CA LEU A 125 -13.46 8.61 -9.69
C LEU A 125 -13.60 7.93 -8.33
N GLY A 126 -12.86 8.35 -7.29
CA GLY A 126 -12.92 7.74 -5.97
C GLY A 126 -12.18 6.41 -5.88
N GLY A 127 -11.17 6.19 -6.73
CA GLY A 127 -10.44 4.92 -6.84
C GLY A 127 -9.89 4.41 -5.51
N HIS A 128 -9.37 5.28 -4.63
CA HIS A 128 -8.88 4.88 -3.30
C HIS A 128 -10.00 4.27 -2.42
N SER A 129 -11.23 4.78 -2.52
CA SER A 129 -12.39 4.23 -1.82
C SER A 129 -12.79 2.87 -2.39
N THR A 130 -12.77 2.76 -3.72
CA THR A 130 -13.05 1.51 -4.44
C THR A 130 -12.04 0.43 -4.07
N LEU A 131 -10.73 0.74 -4.08
CA LEU A 131 -9.68 -0.20 -3.65
C LEU A 131 -9.94 -0.72 -2.24
N LEU A 132 -10.26 0.17 -1.30
CA LEU A 132 -10.51 -0.21 0.08
C LEU A 132 -11.75 -1.09 0.23
N HIS A 133 -12.83 -0.77 -0.50
CA HIS A 133 -14.02 -1.60 -0.56
C HIS A 133 -13.69 -3.00 -1.09
N THR A 134 -12.91 -3.09 -2.16
CA THR A 134 -12.49 -4.37 -2.76
C THR A 134 -11.61 -5.18 -1.79
N MET A 135 -10.68 -4.53 -1.07
CA MET A 135 -9.88 -5.21 -0.03
C MET A 135 -10.77 -5.85 1.03
N ARG A 136 -11.84 -5.16 1.45
CA ARG A 136 -12.81 -5.67 2.43
C ARG A 136 -13.69 -6.79 1.88
N LYS A 137 -14.07 -6.73 0.61
CA LYS A 137 -14.85 -7.80 -0.06
C LYS A 137 -14.02 -9.08 -0.15
N TRP A 138 -12.75 -8.97 -0.51
CA TRP A 138 -11.89 -10.10 -0.88
C TRP A 138 -10.84 -10.46 0.19
N THR A 139 -11.22 -10.40 1.47
CA THR A 139 -10.31 -10.63 2.61
C THR A 139 -9.68 -12.02 2.68
N LYS A 140 -10.18 -12.99 1.90
CA LYS A 140 -9.74 -14.39 1.90
C LYS A 140 -8.95 -14.80 0.65
N VAL A 141 -8.64 -13.87 -0.25
CA VAL A 141 -7.93 -14.16 -1.51
C VAL A 141 -6.59 -13.42 -1.54
N ALA A 142 -5.50 -14.18 -1.34
CA ALA A 142 -4.15 -13.63 -1.20
C ALA A 142 -3.70 -12.82 -2.43
N THR A 143 -3.96 -13.34 -3.63
CA THR A 143 -3.60 -12.68 -4.89
C THR A 143 -4.25 -11.30 -5.00
N ILE A 144 -5.54 -11.20 -4.72
CA ILE A 144 -6.27 -9.92 -4.73
C ILE A 144 -5.70 -8.96 -3.67
N GLN A 145 -5.47 -9.43 -2.44
CA GLN A 145 -4.90 -8.56 -1.39
C GLN A 145 -3.49 -8.06 -1.75
N SER A 146 -2.66 -8.89 -2.35
CA SER A 146 -1.32 -8.51 -2.79
C SER A 146 -1.37 -7.44 -3.89
N GLU A 147 -2.23 -7.61 -4.91
CA GLU A 147 -2.37 -6.64 -6.00
C GLU A 147 -2.98 -5.32 -5.53
N LEU A 148 -3.96 -5.36 -4.61
CA LEU A 148 -4.53 -4.16 -4.02
C LEU A 148 -3.51 -3.42 -3.12
N ALA A 149 -2.71 -4.14 -2.34
CA ALA A 149 -1.61 -3.53 -1.58
C ALA A 149 -0.57 -2.89 -2.52
N HIS A 150 -0.26 -3.53 -3.64
CA HIS A 150 0.61 -2.94 -4.67
C HIS A 150 0.01 -1.66 -5.26
N CYS A 151 -1.29 -1.65 -5.58
CA CYS A 151 -1.99 -0.43 -6.01
C CYS A 151 -1.83 0.69 -5.00
N VAL A 152 -2.02 0.41 -3.71
CA VAL A 152 -1.86 1.41 -2.65
C VAL A 152 -0.42 1.91 -2.60
N ALA A 153 0.58 1.02 -2.70
CA ALA A 153 1.97 1.42 -2.74
C ALA A 153 2.24 2.41 -3.90
N ARG A 154 1.72 2.14 -5.10
CA ARG A 154 1.87 3.03 -6.27
C ARG A 154 1.08 4.33 -6.15
N MET A 155 -0.12 4.25 -5.59
CA MET A 155 -0.98 5.41 -5.33
C MET A 155 -0.33 6.39 -4.36
N VAL A 156 0.39 5.89 -3.35
CA VAL A 156 1.02 6.71 -2.30
C VAL A 156 2.46 7.13 -2.66
N LEU A 157 3.14 6.40 -3.56
CA LEU A 157 4.51 6.69 -4.01
C LEU A 157 4.56 8.01 -4.78
N GLY A 158 4.82 9.09 -4.05
CA GLY A 158 4.48 10.44 -4.47
C GLY A 158 5.61 11.45 -4.52
N ASP A 159 6.88 11.03 -4.54
CA ASP A 159 8.00 11.96 -4.75
C ASP A 159 7.90 12.71 -6.09
N ALA A 160 7.09 12.20 -7.02
CA ALA A 160 6.75 12.81 -8.30
C ALA A 160 5.35 13.46 -8.35
N LEU A 161 4.62 13.62 -7.24
CA LEU A 161 3.27 14.18 -7.31
C LEU A 161 3.32 15.70 -7.44
N TRP A 162 2.95 16.15 -8.63
CA TRP A 162 2.97 17.53 -9.15
C TRP A 162 2.04 18.50 -8.40
N HIS A 163 1.31 18.03 -7.38
CA HIS A 163 0.59 18.84 -6.39
C HIS A 163 0.65 18.17 -5.00
N LYS A 164 1.61 18.60 -4.16
CA LYS A 164 1.78 18.15 -2.76
C LYS A 164 0.46 18.12 -1.96
N ASP A 165 -0.41 19.09 -2.20
CA ASP A 165 -1.70 19.23 -1.52
C ASP A 165 -2.71 18.12 -1.88
N SER A 166 -2.76 17.72 -3.15
CA SER A 166 -3.65 16.66 -3.63
C SER A 166 -3.25 15.29 -3.08
N ASN A 167 -1.95 15.00 -3.02
CA ASN A 167 -1.46 13.75 -2.45
C ASN A 167 -1.76 13.65 -0.95
N ASN A 168 -1.49 14.71 -0.20
CA ASN A 168 -1.79 14.75 1.22
C ASN A 168 -3.29 14.54 1.47
N THR A 169 -4.15 15.11 0.63
CA THR A 169 -5.60 14.89 0.69
C THR A 169 -5.99 13.45 0.39
N LEU A 170 -5.39 12.82 -0.62
CA LEU A 170 -5.59 11.40 -0.93
C LEU A 170 -5.19 10.50 0.24
N ILE A 171 -3.98 10.67 0.75
CA ILE A 171 -3.44 9.87 1.86
C ILE A 171 -4.33 10.06 3.08
N ALA A 172 -4.67 11.30 3.43
CA ALA A 172 -5.56 11.61 4.54
C ALA A 172 -6.94 10.94 4.39
N SER A 173 -7.55 11.01 3.20
CA SER A 173 -8.83 10.34 2.91
C SER A 173 -8.72 8.82 3.08
N PHE A 174 -7.70 8.21 2.47
CA PHE A 174 -7.45 6.77 2.55
C PHE A 174 -7.24 6.31 4.00
N LEU A 175 -6.45 7.05 4.78
CA LEU A 175 -6.21 6.77 6.20
C LEU A 175 -7.48 6.93 7.04
N LYS A 176 -8.23 8.02 6.83
CA LYS A 176 -9.51 8.28 7.53
C LYS A 176 -10.54 7.19 7.29
N MET A 177 -10.52 6.57 6.10
CA MET A 177 -11.38 5.43 5.78
C MET A 177 -10.90 4.10 6.40
N GLY A 178 -9.76 4.08 7.09
CA GLY A 178 -9.19 2.89 7.73
C GLY A 178 -8.20 2.12 6.86
N GLY A 179 -7.63 2.74 5.82
CA GLY A 179 -6.69 2.10 4.88
C GLY A 179 -5.49 1.42 5.54
N LEU A 180 -4.93 2.04 6.59
CA LEU A 180 -3.85 1.45 7.39
C LEU A 180 -4.24 0.09 8.00
N HIS A 181 -5.45 -0.01 8.54
CA HIS A 181 -5.95 -1.22 9.19
C HIS A 181 -6.21 -2.34 8.17
N GLU A 182 -6.66 -2.02 6.96
CA GLU A 182 -6.90 -3.04 5.94
C GLU A 182 -5.59 -3.61 5.39
N ILE A 183 -4.54 -2.80 5.19
CA ILE A 183 -3.21 -3.32 4.82
C ILE A 183 -2.66 -4.21 5.93
N TYR A 184 -2.73 -3.75 7.19
CA TYR A 184 -2.33 -4.55 8.35
C TYR A 184 -3.08 -5.88 8.41
N ARG A 185 -4.41 -5.85 8.27
CA ARG A 185 -5.25 -7.05 8.32
C ARG A 185 -4.91 -8.03 7.19
N ALA A 186 -4.63 -7.54 5.98
CA ALA A 186 -4.19 -8.38 4.88
C ALA A 186 -2.87 -9.08 5.21
N MET A 187 -1.88 -8.34 5.71
CA MET A 187 -0.58 -8.92 6.11
C MET A 187 -0.72 -9.93 7.25
N VAL A 188 -1.59 -9.71 8.23
CA VAL A 188 -1.86 -10.69 9.30
C VAL A 188 -2.54 -11.94 8.75
N GLY A 189 -3.57 -11.76 7.91
CA GLY A 189 -4.35 -12.86 7.33
C GLY A 189 -3.56 -13.73 6.36
N PHE A 190 -2.56 -13.17 5.69
CA PHE A 190 -1.71 -13.84 4.71
C PHE A 190 -0.23 -13.79 5.12
N SER A 191 0.05 -14.14 6.37
CA SER A 191 1.42 -14.20 6.93
C SER A 191 2.35 -15.13 6.15
N ASN A 192 1.82 -16.15 5.49
CA ASN A 192 2.56 -17.11 4.66
C ASN A 192 2.59 -16.75 3.16
N SER A 193 2.16 -15.55 2.75
CA SER A 193 2.28 -15.09 1.36
C SER A 193 3.34 -13.99 1.23
N ALA A 194 4.50 -14.34 0.64
CA ALA A 194 5.59 -13.38 0.40
C ALA A 194 5.12 -12.14 -0.38
N ALA A 195 4.27 -12.33 -1.39
CA ALA A 195 3.73 -11.25 -2.21
C ALA A 195 2.82 -10.29 -1.42
N VAL A 196 1.97 -10.80 -0.50
CA VAL A 196 1.16 -9.92 0.37
C VAL A 196 2.06 -9.18 1.35
N GLN A 197 3.06 -9.85 1.94
CA GLN A 197 3.99 -9.21 2.88
C GLN A 197 4.80 -8.11 2.20
N ALA A 198 5.43 -8.39 1.05
CA ALA A 198 6.25 -7.43 0.33
C ALA A 198 5.43 -6.20 -0.09
N ASN A 199 4.27 -6.40 -0.73
CA ASN A 199 3.45 -5.28 -1.21
C ASN A 199 2.80 -4.50 -0.06
N GLY A 200 2.39 -5.19 1.01
CA GLY A 200 1.89 -4.56 2.23
C GLY A 200 2.94 -3.67 2.89
N MET A 201 4.17 -4.17 3.04
CA MET A 201 5.27 -3.38 3.61
C MET A 201 5.65 -2.19 2.71
N SER A 202 5.64 -2.35 1.39
CA SER A 202 5.86 -1.24 0.44
C SER A 202 4.82 -0.13 0.62
N ALA A 203 3.53 -0.51 0.70
CA ALA A 203 2.44 0.43 0.92
C ALA A 203 2.58 1.16 2.26
N LEU A 204 2.87 0.44 3.33
CA LEU A 204 3.09 1.03 4.66
C LEU A 204 4.32 1.93 4.69
N ALA A 205 5.41 1.55 4.01
CA ALA A 205 6.63 2.34 3.94
C ALA A 205 6.35 3.68 3.28
N ASN A 206 5.60 3.68 2.19
CA ASN A 206 5.14 4.89 1.50
C ASN A 206 4.19 5.73 2.34
N LEU A 207 3.28 5.11 3.09
CA LEU A 207 2.40 5.86 4.01
C LEU A 207 3.18 6.52 5.16
N CYS A 208 4.31 5.92 5.56
CA CYS A 208 5.17 6.42 6.64
C CYS A 208 6.36 7.27 6.15
N SER A 209 6.57 7.40 4.83
CA SER A 209 7.78 8.02 4.27
C SER A 209 7.74 9.54 4.24
N GLY A 210 6.58 10.15 4.52
CA GLY A 210 6.37 11.50 4.02
C GLY A 210 7.27 12.56 4.65
N ASN A 211 7.35 13.65 3.90
CA ASN A 211 8.42 14.62 4.01
C ASN A 211 8.31 15.42 5.32
N ASP A 212 9.28 15.21 6.20
CA ASP A 212 9.62 15.90 7.45
C ASP A 212 9.88 17.43 7.29
N LYS A 213 9.34 18.05 6.23
CA LYS A 213 9.65 19.42 5.79
C LYS A 213 8.45 20.23 5.33
N SER A 214 7.20 19.80 5.53
CA SER A 214 6.11 20.78 5.47
C SER A 214 6.09 21.56 6.77
N GLU A 215 6.67 22.75 6.77
CA GLU A 215 6.39 23.80 7.78
C GLU A 215 4.91 24.26 7.75
N ASP A 216 4.08 23.65 6.90
CA ASP A 216 2.66 23.93 6.78
C ASP A 216 1.89 23.17 7.87
N GLU A 217 1.57 23.88 8.97
CA GLU A 217 0.73 23.44 10.09
C GLU A 217 -0.67 22.96 9.68
N ARG A 218 -1.07 23.07 8.41
CA ARG A 218 -2.43 22.78 7.92
C ARG A 218 -2.69 21.32 7.55
N VAL A 219 -1.69 20.44 7.57
CA VAL A 219 -1.91 19.00 7.29
C VAL A 219 -2.41 18.31 8.55
N GLU A 220 -3.73 18.10 8.63
CA GLU A 220 -4.48 17.59 9.79
C GLU A 220 -4.12 16.17 10.27
N LEU A 221 -3.35 15.39 9.51
CA LEU A 221 -2.88 14.07 9.94
C LEU A 221 -1.35 14.01 9.84
N PRO A 222 -0.64 14.31 10.93
CA PRO A 222 0.81 14.15 11.00
C PRO A 222 1.17 12.70 10.67
N ILE A 223 2.07 12.49 9.72
CA ILE A 223 2.60 11.16 9.37
C ILE A 223 3.19 10.46 10.60
N ALA A 224 3.71 11.25 11.55
CA ALA A 224 4.12 10.79 12.86
C ALA A 224 3.00 10.02 13.60
N ASP A 225 1.73 10.43 13.48
CA ASP A 225 0.60 9.75 14.11
C ASP A 225 0.29 8.42 13.42
N VAL A 226 0.48 8.33 12.10
CA VAL A 226 0.32 7.08 11.33
C VAL A 226 1.37 6.06 11.75
N ALA A 227 2.64 6.46 11.75
CA ALA A 227 3.76 5.63 12.17
C ALA A 227 3.61 5.20 13.63
N LYS A 228 3.25 6.13 14.51
CA LYS A 228 2.99 5.87 15.93
C LYS A 228 1.85 4.89 16.13
N HIS A 229 0.72 5.08 15.47
CA HIS A 229 -0.42 4.16 15.55
C HIS A 229 -0.03 2.76 15.05
N PHE A 230 0.70 2.67 13.94
CA PHE A 230 1.18 1.37 13.44
C PHE A 230 2.11 0.67 14.44
N VAL A 231 3.08 1.38 15.02
CA VAL A 231 4.06 0.80 15.94
C VAL A 231 3.43 0.45 17.29
N LEU A 232 2.64 1.35 17.88
CA LEU A 232 2.15 1.23 19.26
C LEU A 232 0.81 0.51 19.36
N ASN A 233 -0.07 0.66 18.36
CA ASN A 233 -1.45 0.18 18.44
C ASN A 233 -1.71 -1.06 17.58
N LEU A 234 -0.89 -1.30 16.54
CA LEU A 234 -1.05 -2.43 15.63
C LEU A 234 0.06 -3.48 15.73
N GLU A 235 0.95 -3.41 16.71
CA GLU A 235 2.10 -4.33 16.80
C GLU A 235 2.90 -4.41 15.48
N GLY A 236 3.04 -3.27 14.79
CA GLY A 236 3.61 -3.22 13.44
C GLY A 236 5.05 -3.73 13.35
N VAL A 237 5.88 -3.48 14.37
CA VAL A 237 7.27 -3.95 14.40
C VAL A 237 7.35 -5.49 14.47
N PRO A 238 6.66 -6.18 15.40
CA PRO A 238 6.51 -7.63 15.35
C PRO A 238 6.01 -8.17 14.01
N LEU A 239 4.99 -7.56 13.41
CA LEU A 239 4.46 -7.99 12.11
C LEU A 239 5.55 -8.01 11.04
N VAL A 240 6.25 -6.89 10.85
CA VAL A 240 7.29 -6.73 9.83
C VAL A 240 8.47 -7.67 10.08
N THR A 241 8.96 -7.72 11.32
CA THR A 241 10.09 -8.59 11.66
C THR A 241 9.76 -10.08 11.54
N ASN A 242 8.52 -10.49 11.80
CA ASN A 242 8.08 -11.87 11.58
C ASN A 242 7.97 -12.20 10.09
N ALA A 243 7.45 -11.29 9.27
CA ALA A 243 7.40 -11.47 7.82
C ALA A 243 8.81 -11.66 7.23
N MET A 244 9.76 -10.78 7.59
CA MET A 244 11.15 -10.89 7.16
C MET A 244 11.83 -12.18 7.64
N LYS A 245 11.52 -12.69 8.84
CA LYS A 245 12.02 -13.99 9.31
C LYS A 245 11.39 -15.18 8.59
N THR A 246 10.13 -15.05 8.17
CA THR A 246 9.39 -16.10 7.46
C THR A 246 9.90 -16.25 6.03
N PHE A 247 10.31 -15.14 5.40
CA PHE A 247 10.83 -15.11 4.03
C PHE A 247 12.25 -14.57 3.94
N PRO A 248 13.25 -15.25 4.54
CA PRO A 248 14.63 -14.76 4.57
C PRO A 248 15.29 -14.70 3.19
N GLU A 249 14.81 -15.49 2.22
CA GLU A 249 15.33 -15.57 0.85
C GLU A 249 14.53 -14.74 -0.17
N GLU A 250 13.47 -14.07 0.26
CA GLU A 250 12.67 -13.22 -0.62
C GLU A 250 13.19 -11.77 -0.57
N GLU A 251 13.95 -11.39 -1.59
CA GLU A 251 14.62 -10.09 -1.68
C GLU A 251 13.66 -8.91 -1.46
N MET A 252 12.50 -8.93 -2.13
CA MET A 252 11.49 -7.86 -2.02
C MET A 252 10.90 -7.74 -0.61
N VAL A 253 10.76 -8.86 0.12
CA VAL A 253 10.29 -8.84 1.52
C VAL A 253 11.36 -8.20 2.40
N GLN A 254 12.63 -8.54 2.21
CA GLN A 254 13.73 -7.96 2.99
C GLN A 254 13.91 -6.47 2.70
N GLU A 255 13.92 -6.07 1.42
CA GLU A 255 14.08 -4.67 1.00
C GLU A 255 12.95 -3.80 1.56
N HIS A 256 11.69 -4.15 1.29
CA HIS A 256 10.57 -3.37 1.80
C HIS A 256 10.45 -3.39 3.32
N GLY A 257 10.86 -4.49 3.96
CA GLY A 257 10.91 -4.59 5.43
C GLY A 257 11.94 -3.64 6.05
N CYS A 258 13.17 -3.62 5.52
CA CYS A 258 14.22 -2.68 5.93
C CYS A 258 13.78 -1.23 5.70
N TRP A 259 13.22 -0.93 4.53
CA TRP A 259 12.74 0.40 4.18
C TRP A 259 11.64 0.89 5.12
N LEU A 260 10.63 0.06 5.40
CA LEU A 260 9.57 0.39 6.34
C LEU A 260 10.12 0.65 7.75
N LEU A 261 11.00 -0.22 8.26
CA LEU A 261 11.58 -0.05 9.59
C LEU A 261 12.40 1.25 9.71
N ASN A 262 13.16 1.60 8.65
CA ASN A 262 13.89 2.87 8.57
C ASN A 262 12.92 4.06 8.63
N ASN A 263 11.86 4.04 7.81
CA ASN A 263 10.85 5.11 7.81
C ASN A 263 10.14 5.24 9.15
N LEU A 264 9.78 4.13 9.80
CA LEU A 264 9.17 4.14 11.13
C LEU A 264 10.12 4.72 12.20
N CYS A 265 11.42 4.45 12.09
CA CYS A 265 12.41 5.01 13.02
C CYS A 265 12.62 6.51 12.83
N ARG A 266 12.45 7.01 11.59
CA ARG A 266 12.58 8.43 11.25
C ARG A 266 11.32 9.23 11.57
N ALA A 267 10.15 8.66 11.29
CA ALA A 267 8.85 9.27 11.55
C ALA A 267 8.44 9.17 13.03
N GLY A 268 8.89 8.11 13.71
CA GLY A 268 8.66 7.90 15.12
C GLY A 268 9.53 8.78 16.01
N GLY A 269 9.01 9.11 17.18
CA GLY A 269 9.80 9.72 18.24
C GLY A 269 10.78 8.72 18.87
N ARG A 270 11.34 9.12 20.02
CA ARG A 270 12.33 8.29 20.74
C ARG A 270 11.78 6.96 21.23
N GLU A 271 10.48 6.88 21.53
CA GLU A 271 9.86 5.66 22.07
C GLU A 271 9.77 4.58 20.99
N GLU A 272 9.34 4.96 19.80
CA GLU A 272 9.22 4.10 18.62
C GLU A 272 10.59 3.58 18.18
N ALA A 273 11.59 4.47 18.12
CA ALA A 273 12.98 4.10 17.81
C ALA A 273 13.53 3.05 18.80
N SER A 274 13.16 3.14 20.09
CA SER A 274 13.58 2.16 21.10
C SER A 274 12.91 0.79 20.89
N VAL A 275 11.62 0.77 20.56
CA VAL A 275 10.89 -0.47 20.24
C VAL A 275 11.51 -1.14 19.01
N ILE A 276 11.76 -0.37 17.95
CA ILE A 276 12.40 -0.84 16.72
C ILE A 276 13.78 -1.40 17.02
N LYS A 277 14.62 -0.66 17.76
CA LYS A 277 15.96 -1.10 18.20
C LYS A 277 15.92 -2.49 18.83
N SER A 278 15.01 -2.69 19.79
CA SER A 278 14.96 -3.93 20.57
C SER A 278 14.54 -5.17 19.78
N LYS A 279 13.85 -5.00 18.64
CA LYS A 279 13.19 -6.10 17.92
C LYS A 279 13.68 -6.31 16.48
N ALA A 280 14.17 -5.27 15.82
CA ALA A 280 14.42 -5.29 14.39
C ALA A 280 15.90 -5.41 13.99
N LEU A 281 16.85 -4.98 14.83
CA LEU A 281 18.28 -4.92 14.45
C LEU A 281 18.85 -6.27 14.00
N MET A 282 18.51 -7.36 14.70
CA MET A 282 18.99 -8.69 14.33
C MET A 282 18.44 -9.16 12.97
N VAL A 283 17.18 -8.81 12.67
CA VAL A 283 16.54 -9.21 11.42
C VAL A 283 17.14 -8.46 10.25
N VAL A 284 17.31 -7.14 10.39
CA VAL A 284 17.94 -6.28 9.37
C VAL A 284 19.40 -6.68 9.13
N ALA A 285 20.15 -7.01 10.18
CA ALA A 285 21.52 -7.53 10.02
C ALA A 285 21.55 -8.86 9.27
N ALA A 286 20.56 -9.74 9.48
CA ALA A 286 20.43 -10.97 8.71
C ALA A 286 20.09 -10.67 7.24
N SER A 287 19.21 -9.72 6.96
CA SER A 287 18.87 -9.29 5.59
C SER A 287 20.10 -8.87 4.79
N VAL A 288 20.99 -8.07 5.39
CA VAL A 288 22.27 -7.64 4.76
C VAL A 288 23.19 -8.84 4.49
N GLN A 289 23.17 -9.87 5.34
CA GLN A 289 23.96 -11.09 5.14
C GLN A 289 23.41 -11.96 4.01
N TYR A 290 22.08 -12.07 3.89
CA TYR A 290 21.44 -12.83 2.81
C TYR A 290 21.57 -12.11 1.45
N PHE A 291 21.55 -10.77 1.44
CA PHE A 291 21.57 -9.95 0.23
C PHE A 291 22.74 -8.93 0.23
N PRO A 292 24.00 -9.39 0.23
CA PRO A 292 25.17 -8.50 0.37
C PRO A 292 25.40 -7.56 -0.82
N ASN A 293 24.68 -7.75 -1.94
CA ASN A 293 24.80 -6.93 -3.14
C ASN A 293 23.55 -6.07 -3.41
N ASN A 294 22.54 -6.11 -2.54
CA ASN A 294 21.37 -5.25 -2.67
C ASN A 294 21.66 -3.91 -1.96
N GLU A 295 21.94 -2.88 -2.75
CA GLU A 295 22.31 -1.54 -2.27
C GLU A 295 21.17 -0.89 -1.46
N SER A 296 19.90 -1.15 -1.80
CA SER A 296 18.74 -0.64 -1.05
C SER A 296 18.72 -1.19 0.38
N ILE A 297 18.84 -2.52 0.52
CA ILE A 297 18.88 -3.21 1.82
C ILE A 297 20.06 -2.71 2.64
N GLU A 298 21.25 -2.60 2.06
CA GLU A 298 22.45 -2.12 2.75
C GLU A 298 22.24 -0.68 3.27
N LYS A 299 21.76 0.20 2.41
CA LYS A 299 21.52 1.61 2.74
C LYS A 299 20.48 1.76 3.85
N ASP A 300 19.31 1.13 3.73
CA ASP A 300 18.25 1.22 4.74
C ASP A 300 18.68 0.61 6.07
N ALA A 301 19.45 -0.48 6.04
CA ALA A 301 20.03 -1.07 7.24
C ALA A 301 21.00 -0.11 7.93
N HIS A 302 21.90 0.52 7.17
CA HIS A 302 22.86 1.48 7.68
C HIS A 302 22.16 2.73 8.27
N ASP A 303 21.17 3.27 7.57
CA ASP A 303 20.40 4.43 8.01
C ASP A 303 19.62 4.13 9.30
N LEU A 304 18.98 2.96 9.38
CA LEU A 304 18.31 2.50 10.59
C LEU A 304 19.29 2.39 11.77
N MET A 305 20.45 1.76 11.57
CA MET A 305 21.46 1.63 12.62
C MET A 305 21.95 2.99 13.11
N ASN A 306 22.19 3.94 12.20
CA ASN A 306 22.58 5.30 12.56
C ASN A 306 21.48 6.07 13.29
N ALA A 307 20.22 5.95 12.87
CA ALA A 307 19.10 6.58 13.54
C ALA A 307 18.97 6.08 14.99
N VAL A 308 19.10 4.76 15.18
CA VAL A 308 19.05 4.11 16.49
C VAL A 308 20.21 4.53 17.41
N LEU A 309 21.43 4.67 16.88
CA LEU A 309 22.62 5.06 17.66
C LEU A 309 22.67 6.57 17.95
N SER A 310 22.24 7.41 17.01
CA SER A 310 22.24 8.87 17.18
C SER A 310 21.17 9.35 18.18
N GLY A 311 20.06 8.61 18.31
CA GLY A 311 19.04 8.85 19.33
C GLY A 311 19.56 8.78 20.78
N GLU A 312 20.69 8.12 21.02
CA GLU A 312 21.29 7.99 22.36
C GLU A 312 22.05 9.26 22.80
N LYS A 313 22.58 10.04 21.86
CA LYS A 313 23.44 11.20 22.17
C LYS A 313 22.68 12.43 22.69
N LYS A 314 21.36 12.51 22.50
CA LYS A 314 20.52 13.64 22.99
C LYS A 314 20.13 13.53 24.49
N LYS A 315 20.78 12.67 25.27
CA LYS A 315 20.52 12.49 26.72
C LYS A 315 21.52 13.17 27.66
N GLU A 316 22.60 13.77 27.15
CA GLU A 316 23.70 14.29 27.99
C GLU A 316 23.86 15.83 27.99
N SER A 317 22.86 16.59 27.54
CA SER A 317 22.88 18.06 27.56
C SER A 317 21.71 18.66 28.33
#